data_AF-A0A7W0WYK2-F1
#
_entry.id   AF-A0A7W0WYK2-F1
#
_cell.length_a   1.000
_cell.length_b   1.000
_cell.length_c   1.000
_cell.angle_alpha   90.00
_cell.angle_beta   90.00
_cell.angle_gamma   90.00
#
_symmetry.space_group_name_H-M   'P 1'
#
loop_
_entity.id
_entity.type
_entity.pdbx_description
1 polymer ?
#
loop_
_entity_poly.entity_id
_entity_poly.type
_entity_poly.pdbx_seq_one_letter_code
_entity_poly.pdbx_strand_id
1 'polypeptide(L)'
;MTAKWQPSDDELDGLARAIAPPELATDQAEHLRTSILASAANARQLPRSSRTPIIVAVGAVVAAAAAVLVWFNTRGAEPPKPRADVVALDSASFEHEQPWPSYLLRVDSGRVQIDVATVDSTQQFTTTTSDSRIDVRASKFTVGVEQKRIASIDVQEGRVELTYSGRTIILAAGQTWHPPVRTAETDVIEPPAPVVDKAPVEPAPTPTKKPAPPKRQPATDQPSTPTKPTDAQPLAPKPGELDFRAGVALLRGGDAVAATKAFASACTAARKDALAEDACFWVGAAAKRAGQTSAAREALTRFLQGFASSARAGEASALLGWLLYDANELDAAETRFNKAAADRVPKVRTSAERGLEAIKRRRAK
;
A
#
# COMPACT_ATOMS: atom_id res chain seq x y z
N MET A 1 -15.18 -44.12 12.76
CA MET A 1 -16.02 -43.07 12.15
C MET A 1 -16.32 -42.03 13.22
N THR A 2 -15.68 -40.88 13.17
CA THR A 2 -15.89 -39.78 14.13
C THR A 2 -16.79 -38.73 13.48
N ALA A 3 -18.03 -38.61 13.95
CA ALA A 3 -18.93 -37.55 13.51
C ALA A 3 -18.33 -36.19 13.86
N LYS A 4 -18.16 -35.34 12.84
CA LYS A 4 -17.62 -33.99 12.99
C LYS A 4 -18.78 -33.09 13.41
N TRP A 5 -18.80 -32.69 14.68
CA TRP A 5 -19.82 -31.76 15.17
C TRP A 5 -19.73 -30.44 14.41
N GLN A 6 -20.88 -29.95 13.95
CA GLN A 6 -21.03 -28.74 13.16
C GLN A 6 -22.20 -27.98 13.80
N PRO A 7 -21.98 -26.79 14.38
CA PRO A 7 -23.05 -26.01 14.99
C PRO A 7 -24.07 -25.61 13.90
N SER A 8 -25.35 -25.56 14.25
CA SER A 8 -26.41 -25.21 13.31
C SER A 8 -26.48 -23.70 13.07
N ASP A 9 -27.13 -23.29 11.97
CA ASP A 9 -27.27 -21.87 11.64
C ASP A 9 -28.06 -21.09 12.69
N ASP A 10 -28.99 -21.72 13.42
CA ASP A 10 -29.65 -21.09 14.57
C ASP A 10 -28.66 -20.75 15.72
N GLU A 11 -27.62 -21.56 15.93
CA GLU A 11 -26.55 -21.25 16.90
C GLU A 11 -25.64 -20.13 16.36
N LEU A 12 -25.33 -20.13 15.06
CA LEU A 12 -24.51 -19.11 14.41
C LEU A 12 -25.24 -17.75 14.28
N ASP A 13 -26.54 -17.76 14.04
CA ASP A 13 -27.37 -16.55 13.93
C ASP A 13 -27.75 -16.02 15.33
N GLY A 14 -27.89 -16.91 16.31
CA GLY A 14 -27.89 -16.54 17.74
C GLY A 14 -26.57 -15.85 18.15
N LEU A 15 -25.42 -16.37 17.71
CA LEU A 15 -24.12 -15.72 17.89
C LEU A 15 -24.02 -14.40 17.12
N ALA A 16 -24.52 -14.31 15.88
CA ALA A 16 -24.48 -13.10 15.07
C ALA A 16 -25.30 -11.97 15.69
N ARG A 17 -26.50 -12.27 16.22
CA ARG A 17 -27.33 -11.30 16.94
C ARG A 17 -26.76 -10.92 18.33
N ALA A 18 -25.90 -11.75 18.90
CA ALA A 18 -25.17 -11.45 20.13
C ALA A 18 -23.92 -10.57 19.92
N ILE A 19 -23.44 -10.43 18.68
CA ILE A 19 -22.34 -9.52 18.33
C ILE A 19 -22.90 -8.11 18.20
N ALA A 20 -22.68 -7.29 19.23
CA ALA A 20 -22.95 -5.85 19.15
C ALA A 20 -22.16 -5.23 17.98
N PRO A 21 -22.76 -4.29 17.21
CA PRO A 21 -22.05 -3.62 16.13
C PRO A 21 -20.82 -2.90 16.70
N PRO A 22 -19.65 -2.95 16.02
CA PRO A 22 -18.45 -2.31 16.52
C PRO A 22 -18.69 -0.80 16.62
N GLU A 23 -18.53 -0.24 17.82
CA GLU A 23 -18.45 1.21 17.98
C GLU A 23 -17.26 1.73 17.17
N LEU A 24 -17.56 2.33 16.02
CA LEU A 24 -16.58 3.06 15.22
C LEU A 24 -16.10 4.23 16.07
N ALA A 25 -14.85 4.14 16.55
CA ALA A 25 -14.21 5.22 17.28
C ALA A 25 -14.38 6.54 16.52
N THR A 26 -14.83 7.58 17.22
CA THR A 26 -15.29 8.86 16.64
C THR A 26 -14.28 9.47 15.67
N ASP A 27 -12.98 9.26 15.94
CA ASP A 27 -11.85 9.70 15.12
C ASP A 27 -11.85 9.09 13.70
N GLN A 28 -12.30 7.84 13.53
CA GLN A 28 -12.42 7.21 12.20
C GLN A 28 -13.56 7.81 11.38
N ALA A 29 -14.68 8.17 12.02
CA ALA A 29 -15.81 8.82 11.35
C ALA A 29 -15.42 10.21 10.84
N GLU A 30 -14.71 11.01 11.65
CA GLU A 30 -14.20 12.32 11.22
C GLU A 30 -13.07 12.21 10.17
N HIS A 31 -12.23 11.16 10.20
CA HIS A 31 -11.24 10.92 9.16
C HIS A 31 -11.88 10.60 7.80
N LEU A 32 -12.92 9.75 7.79
CA LEU A 32 -13.72 9.45 6.60
C LEU A 32 -14.43 10.71 6.07
N ARG A 33 -15.07 11.49 6.95
CA ARG A 33 -15.71 12.77 6.61
C ARG A 33 -14.74 13.76 5.97
N THR A 34 -13.54 13.90 6.54
CA THR A 34 -12.49 14.80 6.04
C THR A 34 -11.99 14.37 4.65
N SER A 35 -11.81 13.07 4.42
CA SER A 35 -11.39 12.57 3.10
C SER A 35 -12.44 12.77 2.00
N ILE A 36 -13.73 12.66 2.31
CA ILE A 36 -14.84 12.91 1.37
C ILE A 36 -14.97 14.41 1.05
N LEU A 37 -14.77 15.30 2.02
CA LEU A 37 -14.79 16.75 1.78
C LEU A 37 -13.57 17.22 0.96
N ALA A 38 -12.39 16.63 1.19
CA ALA A 38 -11.18 16.94 0.43
C ALA A 38 -11.26 16.51 -1.05
N SER A 39 -11.95 15.40 -1.36
CA SER A 39 -12.14 14.96 -2.75
C SER A 39 -13.13 15.85 -3.51
N ALA A 40 -14.19 16.32 -2.85
CA ALA A 40 -15.19 17.22 -3.45
C ALA A 40 -14.62 18.63 -3.77
N ALA A 41 -13.69 19.14 -2.97
CA ALA A 41 -13.11 20.48 -3.16
C ALA A 41 -12.27 20.61 -4.45
N ASN A 42 -11.58 19.54 -4.86
CA ASN A 42 -10.70 19.54 -6.04
C ASN A 42 -11.44 19.58 -7.39
N ALA A 43 -12.76 19.38 -7.41
CA ALA A 43 -13.54 19.27 -8.66
C ALA A 43 -13.82 20.61 -9.38
N ARG A 44 -13.42 21.77 -8.82
CA ARG A 44 -13.86 23.09 -9.31
C ARG A 44 -12.80 24.01 -9.92
N GLN A 45 -11.54 23.59 -10.02
CA GLN A 45 -10.47 24.42 -10.60
C GLN A 45 -10.01 23.91 -11.98
N LEU A 46 -10.74 24.33 -13.03
CA LEU A 46 -10.34 24.16 -14.44
C LEU A 46 -9.93 25.52 -15.04
N PRO A 47 -8.68 25.70 -15.51
CA PRO A 47 -8.30 26.89 -16.26
C PRO A 47 -8.87 26.85 -17.68
N ARG A 48 -9.53 27.93 -18.11
CA ARG A 48 -9.98 28.12 -19.50
C ARG A 48 -8.77 28.43 -20.39
N SER A 49 -8.43 27.53 -21.30
CA SER A 49 -7.37 27.76 -22.30
C SER A 49 -7.86 28.70 -23.42
N SER A 50 -7.11 29.78 -23.63
CA SER A 50 -7.26 30.63 -24.82
C SER A 50 -6.65 29.96 -26.04
N ARG A 51 -7.33 30.04 -27.20
CA ARG A 51 -6.82 29.59 -28.50
C ARG A 51 -6.45 30.79 -29.36
N THR A 52 -5.26 30.77 -29.94
CA THR A 52 -4.90 31.60 -31.11
C THR A 52 -4.09 30.77 -32.11
N PRO A 53 -4.49 30.72 -33.39
CA PRO A 53 -3.67 30.18 -34.48
C PRO A 53 -2.94 31.30 -35.23
N ILE A 54 -1.74 31.01 -35.73
CA ILE A 54 -1.07 31.81 -36.79
C ILE A 54 -0.54 30.83 -37.85
N ILE A 55 -0.71 31.19 -39.12
CA ILE A 55 -0.37 30.41 -40.31
C ILE A 55 0.61 31.22 -41.19
N VAL A 56 1.33 30.55 -42.10
CA VAL A 56 2.17 31.08 -43.19
C VAL A 56 3.55 31.55 -42.72
N ALA A 57 4.68 30.85 -42.93
CA ALA A 57 5.30 30.21 -44.11
C ALA A 57 6.10 31.16 -45.03
N VAL A 58 7.32 30.74 -45.41
CA VAL A 58 8.10 31.05 -46.64
C VAL A 58 9.52 30.47 -46.45
N GLY A 59 10.16 29.96 -47.52
CA GLY A 59 11.61 29.66 -47.52
C GLY A 59 12.00 28.28 -48.05
N ALA A 60 11.95 28.10 -49.38
CA ALA A 60 12.56 26.94 -50.04
C ALA A 60 14.09 27.12 -50.21
N VAL A 61 14.77 26.07 -50.71
CA VAL A 61 16.19 26.03 -51.14
C VAL A 61 17.26 25.76 -50.04
N VAL A 62 17.17 24.59 -49.37
CA VAL A 62 18.35 23.75 -48.99
C VAL A 62 17.99 22.25 -49.10
N ALA A 63 17.44 21.83 -50.24
CA ALA A 63 16.86 20.49 -50.43
C ALA A 63 17.89 19.41 -50.86
N ALA A 64 18.92 19.18 -50.03
CA ALA A 64 19.77 17.98 -50.14
C ALA A 64 20.50 17.67 -48.80
N ALA A 65 21.20 18.66 -48.24
CA ALA A 65 21.97 18.47 -47.00
C ALA A 65 21.09 18.44 -45.73
N ALA A 66 19.96 19.15 -45.73
CA ALA A 66 19.06 19.20 -44.57
C ALA A 66 18.30 17.87 -44.32
N ALA A 67 18.08 17.06 -45.35
CA ALA A 67 17.36 15.78 -45.22
C ALA A 67 18.11 14.76 -44.34
N VAL A 68 19.45 14.75 -44.39
CA VAL A 68 20.28 13.87 -43.55
C VAL A 68 20.28 14.34 -42.09
N LEU A 69 20.40 15.66 -41.85
CA LEU A 69 20.39 16.21 -40.49
C LEU A 69 19.02 16.08 -39.81
N VAL A 70 17.90 16.25 -40.54
CA VAL A 70 16.55 16.02 -39.99
C VAL A 70 16.31 14.53 -39.70
N TRP A 71 16.88 13.61 -40.48
CA TRP A 71 16.78 12.17 -40.21
C TRP A 71 17.61 11.71 -39.01
N PHE A 72 18.77 12.32 -38.76
CA PHE A 72 19.55 12.02 -37.55
C PHE A 72 18.93 12.64 -36.29
N ASN A 73 18.36 13.85 -36.36
CA ASN A 73 17.75 14.51 -35.20
C ASN A 73 16.35 13.96 -34.81
N THR A 74 15.83 12.99 -35.56
CA THR A 74 14.60 12.24 -35.23
C THR A 74 14.86 10.82 -34.71
N ARG A 75 16.13 10.36 -34.70
CA ARG A 75 16.55 9.09 -34.10
C ARG A 75 17.01 9.29 -32.66
N GLY A 76 16.07 9.35 -31.72
CA GLY A 76 16.39 9.53 -30.30
C GLY A 76 15.20 9.56 -29.35
N ALA A 77 13.98 9.77 -29.85
CA ALA A 77 12.78 9.45 -29.08
C ALA A 77 12.66 7.92 -29.00
N GLU A 78 13.14 7.34 -27.90
CA GLU A 78 12.76 5.98 -27.48
C GLU A 78 11.23 5.90 -27.56
N PRO A 79 10.64 4.94 -28.30
CA PRO A 79 9.19 4.87 -28.45
C PRO A 79 8.56 4.84 -27.05
N PRO A 80 7.55 5.69 -26.77
CA PRO A 80 7.07 5.89 -25.42
C PRO A 80 6.69 4.55 -24.82
N LYS A 81 7.37 4.17 -23.73
CA LYS A 81 7.22 2.83 -23.14
C LYS A 81 5.74 2.52 -22.93
N PRO A 82 5.28 1.30 -23.27
CA PRO A 82 3.88 0.92 -23.10
C PRO A 82 3.48 1.18 -21.65
N ARG A 83 2.43 1.99 -21.46
CA ARG A 83 2.01 2.47 -20.13
C ARG A 83 1.38 1.38 -19.27
N ALA A 84 1.02 0.26 -19.89
CA ALA A 84 0.76 -1.00 -19.23
C ALA A 84 1.45 -2.11 -20.03
N ASP A 85 2.14 -3.00 -19.33
CA ASP A 85 2.61 -4.27 -19.86
C ASP A 85 1.70 -5.39 -19.35
N VAL A 86 1.34 -6.33 -20.22
CA VAL A 86 0.30 -7.34 -19.98
C VAL A 86 0.82 -8.70 -20.46
N VAL A 87 1.19 -9.54 -19.51
CA VAL A 87 1.89 -10.81 -19.75
C VAL A 87 0.99 -11.98 -19.33
N ALA A 88 0.63 -12.85 -20.27
CA ALA A 88 0.05 -14.15 -19.96
C ALA A 88 1.06 -15.00 -19.19
N LEU A 89 0.66 -15.56 -18.04
CA LEU A 89 1.49 -16.50 -17.29
C LEU A 89 1.21 -17.97 -17.64
N ASP A 90 0.02 -18.25 -18.16
CA ASP A 90 -0.49 -19.58 -18.53
C ASP A 90 -1.26 -19.50 -19.88
N SER A 91 -2.21 -20.40 -20.13
CA SER A 91 -3.19 -20.32 -21.24
C SER A 91 -4.24 -19.20 -21.03
N ALA A 92 -3.78 -17.98 -20.72
CA ALA A 92 -4.64 -16.86 -20.44
C ALA A 92 -5.27 -16.28 -21.71
N SER A 93 -6.55 -15.91 -21.61
CA SER A 93 -7.32 -15.27 -22.67
C SER A 93 -7.75 -13.89 -22.20
N PHE A 94 -7.32 -12.86 -22.90
CA PHE A 94 -7.64 -11.46 -22.62
C PHE A 94 -7.74 -10.65 -23.91
N GLU A 95 -8.47 -9.54 -23.84
CA GLU A 95 -8.73 -8.64 -24.97
C GLU A 95 -8.54 -7.17 -24.53
N HIS A 96 -7.89 -6.39 -25.38
CA HIS A 96 -7.73 -4.94 -25.20
C HIS A 96 -8.93 -4.22 -25.83
N GLU A 97 -9.98 -3.99 -25.05
CA GLU A 97 -11.24 -3.41 -25.56
C GLU A 97 -11.13 -1.91 -25.87
N GLN A 98 -10.34 -1.17 -25.09
CA GLN A 98 -10.21 0.28 -25.24
C GLN A 98 -8.77 0.75 -24.98
N PRO A 99 -8.20 1.64 -25.82
CA PRO A 99 -6.90 2.27 -25.58
C PRO A 99 -7.00 3.45 -24.60
N TRP A 100 -5.84 4.02 -24.25
CA TRP A 100 -5.74 5.26 -23.47
C TRP A 100 -6.58 6.41 -24.08
N PRO A 101 -7.17 7.31 -23.26
CA PRO A 101 -6.90 7.52 -21.83
C PRO A 101 -7.62 6.57 -20.87
N SER A 102 -8.65 5.84 -21.31
CA SER A 102 -9.40 4.87 -20.50
C SER A 102 -9.07 3.47 -20.97
N TYR A 103 -7.91 2.96 -20.56
CA TYR A 103 -7.42 1.66 -21.00
C TYR A 103 -8.24 0.54 -20.35
N LEU A 104 -8.91 -0.27 -21.18
CA LEU A 104 -9.80 -1.34 -20.74
C LEU A 104 -9.28 -2.70 -21.19
N LEU A 105 -8.95 -3.55 -20.23
CA LEU A 105 -8.48 -4.92 -20.43
C LEU A 105 -9.56 -5.90 -19.94
N ARG A 106 -10.21 -6.64 -20.85
CA ARG A 106 -11.09 -7.75 -20.45
C ARG A 106 -10.26 -9.02 -20.29
N VAL A 107 -10.40 -9.73 -19.17
CA VAL A 107 -9.76 -11.04 -18.95
C VAL A 107 -10.86 -12.09 -18.85
N ASP A 108 -10.88 -13.03 -19.80
CA ASP A 108 -11.90 -14.10 -19.90
C ASP A 108 -11.46 -15.39 -19.18
N SER A 109 -10.16 -15.71 -19.13
CA SER A 109 -9.65 -16.90 -18.43
C SER A 109 -8.14 -16.87 -18.18
N GLY A 110 -7.67 -17.69 -17.24
CA GLY A 110 -6.26 -17.92 -16.94
C GLY A 110 -5.65 -16.83 -16.06
N ARG A 111 -4.30 -16.76 -16.04
CA ARG A 111 -3.55 -15.79 -15.24
C ARG A 111 -2.84 -14.74 -16.09
N VAL A 112 -3.04 -13.48 -15.75
CA VAL A 112 -2.40 -12.33 -16.40
C VAL A 112 -1.62 -11.54 -15.35
N GLN A 113 -0.33 -11.33 -15.59
CA GLN A 113 0.47 -10.36 -14.85
C GLN A 113 0.37 -9.01 -15.56
N ILE A 114 0.08 -7.96 -14.81
CA ILE A 114 -0.15 -6.61 -15.31
C ILE A 114 0.81 -5.68 -14.58
N ASP A 115 1.58 -4.90 -15.34
CA ASP A 115 2.50 -3.88 -14.82
C ASP A 115 2.08 -2.52 -15.40
N VAL A 116 1.33 -1.74 -14.61
CA VAL A 116 0.81 -0.44 -15.01
C VAL A 116 1.75 0.65 -14.50
N ALA A 117 2.32 1.42 -15.43
CA ALA A 117 3.12 2.59 -15.12
C ALA A 117 2.31 3.67 -14.37
N THR A 118 2.98 4.72 -13.90
CA THR A 118 2.28 5.83 -13.25
C THR A 118 1.40 6.58 -14.25
N VAL A 119 0.09 6.38 -14.13
CA VAL A 119 -0.95 7.12 -14.87
C VAL A 119 -1.20 8.48 -14.22
N ASP A 120 -1.43 9.50 -15.04
CA ASP A 120 -1.87 10.81 -14.55
C ASP A 120 -3.37 10.83 -14.20
N SER A 121 -3.85 11.93 -13.64
CA SER A 121 -5.24 12.07 -13.18
C SER A 121 -6.30 12.06 -14.29
N THR A 122 -5.91 12.16 -15.56
CA THR A 122 -6.81 12.07 -16.72
C THR A 122 -6.90 10.67 -17.30
N GLN A 123 -6.07 9.75 -16.80
CA GLN A 123 -5.95 8.38 -17.30
C GLN A 123 -6.45 7.37 -16.28
N GLN A 124 -7.05 6.30 -16.79
CA GLN A 124 -7.56 5.20 -16.01
C GLN A 124 -7.15 3.89 -16.68
N PHE A 125 -6.68 2.96 -15.85
CA PHE A 125 -6.52 1.56 -16.24
C PHE A 125 -7.58 0.75 -15.49
N THR A 126 -8.45 0.08 -16.24
CA THR A 126 -9.47 -0.81 -15.71
C THR A 126 -9.26 -2.21 -16.29
N THR A 127 -9.26 -3.23 -15.43
CA THR A 127 -9.41 -4.64 -15.84
C THR A 127 -10.82 -5.12 -15.50
N THR A 128 -11.49 -5.79 -16.44
CA THR A 128 -12.85 -6.33 -16.27
C THR A 128 -12.88 -7.85 -16.42
N THR A 129 -13.74 -8.47 -15.63
CA THR A 129 -14.20 -9.86 -15.76
C THR A 129 -15.73 -9.85 -15.88
N SER A 130 -16.39 -11.02 -15.97
CA SER A 130 -17.86 -11.06 -16.04
C SER A 130 -18.57 -10.62 -14.75
N ASP A 131 -17.88 -10.65 -13.61
CA ASP A 131 -18.45 -10.40 -12.27
C ASP A 131 -17.75 -9.27 -11.49
N SER A 132 -16.64 -8.73 -12.02
CA SER A 132 -15.73 -7.86 -11.29
C SER A 132 -15.13 -6.76 -12.14
N ARG A 133 -14.87 -5.61 -11.50
CA ARG A 133 -14.11 -4.49 -12.07
C ARG A 133 -12.91 -4.21 -11.18
N ILE A 134 -11.75 -4.03 -11.77
CA ILE A 134 -10.49 -3.76 -11.08
C ILE A 134 -9.97 -2.43 -11.60
N ASP A 135 -9.93 -1.40 -10.76
CA ASP A 135 -9.43 -0.07 -11.11
C ASP A 135 -8.07 0.18 -10.46
N VAL A 136 -7.12 0.68 -11.25
CA VAL A 136 -5.69 0.65 -10.91
C VAL A 136 -5.02 2.01 -11.19
N ARG A 137 -4.13 2.41 -10.28
CA ARG A 137 -3.25 3.57 -10.45
C ARG A 137 -1.83 3.20 -10.04
N ALA A 138 -0.94 3.01 -11.03
CA ALA A 138 0.47 2.66 -10.84
C ALA A 138 0.66 1.40 -9.98
N SER A 139 0.57 0.20 -10.57
CA SER A 139 0.64 -1.05 -9.81
C SER A 139 1.11 -2.23 -10.63
N LYS A 140 1.76 -3.17 -9.96
CA LYS A 140 2.13 -4.48 -10.48
C LYS A 140 1.33 -5.54 -9.73
N PHE A 141 0.51 -6.27 -10.46
CA PHE A 141 -0.41 -7.25 -9.88
C PHE A 141 -0.65 -8.41 -10.84
N THR A 142 -1.09 -9.54 -10.30
CA THR A 142 -1.53 -10.71 -11.07
C THR A 142 -3.01 -10.94 -10.81
N VAL A 143 -3.79 -11.14 -11.87
CA VAL A 143 -5.21 -11.53 -11.79
C VAL A 143 -5.33 -12.97 -12.28
N GLY A 144 -5.98 -13.82 -11.49
CA GLY A 144 -6.46 -15.13 -11.89
C GLY A 144 -7.95 -15.09 -12.20
N VAL A 145 -8.34 -15.60 -13.37
CA VAL A 145 -9.73 -15.69 -13.83
C VAL A 145 -10.08 -17.12 -14.20
N GLU A 146 -11.14 -17.66 -13.59
CA GLU A 146 -11.66 -18.99 -13.87
C GLU A 146 -13.13 -18.86 -14.31
N GLN A 147 -13.51 -19.52 -15.40
CA GLN A 147 -14.89 -19.49 -15.91
C GLN A 147 -15.45 -18.06 -16.11
N LYS A 148 -14.61 -17.13 -16.60
CA LYS A 148 -14.88 -15.68 -16.74
C LYS A 148 -15.12 -14.92 -15.43
N ARG A 149 -14.91 -15.54 -14.28
CA ARG A 149 -15.06 -14.93 -12.94
C ARG A 149 -13.71 -14.76 -12.28
N ILE A 150 -13.59 -13.77 -11.41
CA ILE A 150 -12.35 -13.55 -10.69
C ILE A 150 -12.10 -14.69 -9.67
N ALA A 151 -10.91 -15.28 -9.73
CA ALA A 151 -10.49 -16.38 -8.85
C ALA A 151 -9.42 -15.93 -7.86
N SER A 152 -8.55 -14.99 -8.24
CA SER A 152 -7.58 -14.37 -7.34
C SER A 152 -7.08 -13.01 -7.84
N ILE A 153 -6.63 -12.17 -6.89
CA ILE A 153 -5.75 -11.03 -7.16
C ILE A 153 -4.55 -11.15 -6.21
N ASP A 154 -3.34 -11.04 -6.74
CA ASP A 154 -2.12 -10.82 -5.96
C ASP A 154 -1.50 -9.47 -6.34
N VAL A 155 -1.35 -8.55 -5.38
CA VAL A 155 -0.77 -7.21 -5.62
C VAL A 155 0.70 -7.21 -5.19
N GLN A 156 1.63 -7.22 -6.14
CA GLN A 156 3.06 -7.15 -5.83
C GLN A 156 3.48 -5.72 -5.45
N GLU A 157 3.03 -4.72 -6.22
CA GLU A 157 3.35 -3.30 -6.03
C GLU A 157 2.13 -2.40 -6.24
N GLY A 158 2.08 -1.27 -5.54
CA GLY A 158 1.01 -0.27 -5.70
C GLY A 158 -0.25 -0.54 -4.88
N ARG A 159 -1.41 -0.18 -5.45
CA ARG A 159 -2.75 -0.26 -4.84
C ARG A 159 -3.81 -0.50 -5.90
N VAL A 160 -4.66 -1.48 -5.65
CA VAL A 160 -5.73 -1.94 -6.54
C VAL A 160 -7.09 -1.75 -5.86
N GLU A 161 -8.08 -1.23 -6.59
CA GLU A 161 -9.47 -1.12 -6.15
C GLU A 161 -10.32 -2.16 -6.89
N LEU A 162 -10.67 -3.25 -6.20
CA LEU A 162 -11.54 -4.30 -6.70
C LEU A 162 -13.00 -3.98 -6.34
N THR A 163 -13.87 -3.86 -7.33
CA THR A 163 -15.32 -3.91 -7.14
C THR A 163 -15.82 -5.32 -7.45
N TYR A 164 -16.22 -6.05 -6.42
CA TYR A 164 -16.73 -7.42 -6.48
C TYR A 164 -18.11 -7.50 -5.84
N SER A 165 -19.11 -8.07 -6.55
CA SER A 165 -20.49 -8.20 -6.04
C SER A 165 -21.07 -6.87 -5.47
N GLY A 166 -20.76 -5.74 -6.13
CA GLY A 166 -21.19 -4.40 -5.70
C GLY A 166 -20.45 -3.81 -4.48
N ARG A 167 -19.47 -4.51 -3.91
CA ARG A 167 -18.63 -4.01 -2.80
C ARG A 167 -17.24 -3.64 -3.31
N THR A 168 -16.72 -2.49 -2.88
CA THR A 168 -15.34 -2.08 -3.18
C THR A 168 -14.38 -2.56 -2.09
N ILE A 169 -13.32 -3.24 -2.52
CA ILE A 169 -12.26 -3.83 -1.71
C ILE A 169 -10.94 -3.20 -2.15
N ILE A 170 -10.16 -2.70 -1.20
CA ILE A 170 -8.90 -2.02 -1.46
C ILE A 170 -7.76 -2.99 -1.11
N LEU A 171 -6.89 -3.27 -2.07
CA LEU A 171 -5.73 -4.14 -1.93
C LEU A 171 -4.44 -3.33 -2.09
N ALA A 172 -3.50 -3.50 -1.18
CA ALA A 172 -2.18 -2.87 -1.17
C ALA A 172 -1.06 -3.89 -1.47
N ALA A 173 0.13 -3.39 -1.83
CA ALA A 173 1.31 -4.21 -2.09
C ALA A 173 1.60 -5.26 -1.00
N GLY A 174 1.68 -6.52 -1.41
CA GLY A 174 1.83 -7.71 -0.56
C GLY A 174 0.52 -8.31 -0.06
N GLN A 175 -0.65 -7.84 -0.52
CA GLN A 175 -1.94 -8.45 -0.22
C GLN A 175 -2.43 -9.31 -1.40
N THR A 176 -3.02 -10.44 -1.04
CA THR A 176 -3.70 -11.37 -1.96
C THR A 176 -5.17 -11.43 -1.56
N TRP A 177 -6.07 -11.51 -2.55
CA TRP A 177 -7.51 -11.67 -2.37
C TRP A 177 -8.01 -12.85 -3.17
N HIS A 178 -8.99 -13.56 -2.60
CA HIS A 178 -9.74 -14.65 -3.22
C HIS A 178 -11.23 -14.40 -2.97
N PRO A 179 -12.13 -14.79 -3.89
CA PRO A 179 -13.56 -14.69 -3.66
C PRO A 179 -13.95 -15.56 -2.45
N PRO A 180 -14.93 -15.12 -1.62
CA PRO A 180 -15.48 -15.98 -0.59
C PRO A 180 -16.10 -17.21 -1.24
N VAL A 181 -15.69 -18.40 -0.79
CA VAL A 181 -16.24 -19.66 -1.29
C VAL A 181 -17.74 -19.67 -1.01
N ARG A 182 -18.56 -19.66 -2.07
CA ARG A 182 -20.00 -19.90 -1.95
C ARG A 182 -20.21 -21.37 -1.63
N THR A 183 -20.23 -21.72 -0.36
CA THR A 183 -20.83 -22.97 0.10
C THR A 183 -22.30 -22.95 -0.33
N ALA A 184 -22.66 -23.86 -1.23
CA ALA A 184 -24.03 -23.96 -1.75
C ALA A 184 -24.91 -24.64 -0.70
N GLU A 185 -25.39 -23.86 0.27
CA GLU A 185 -26.42 -24.26 1.23
C GLU A 185 -27.68 -24.64 0.46
N THR A 186 -27.83 -25.92 0.16
CA THR A 186 -29.03 -26.44 -0.51
C THR A 186 -30.02 -26.78 0.57
N ASP A 187 -30.94 -25.85 0.80
CA ASP A 187 -32.05 -25.94 1.73
C ASP A 187 -32.98 -27.10 1.33
N VAL A 188 -32.69 -28.31 1.83
CA VAL A 188 -33.53 -29.50 1.73
C VAL A 188 -34.04 -29.83 3.12
N ILE A 189 -35.20 -29.29 3.44
CA ILE A 189 -35.95 -29.58 4.66
C ILE A 189 -36.48 -31.01 4.57
N GLU A 190 -35.70 -31.98 5.08
CA GLU A 190 -36.19 -33.34 5.33
C GLU A 190 -36.84 -33.40 6.73
N PRO A 191 -38.14 -33.74 6.83
CA PRO A 191 -38.86 -33.67 8.11
C PRO A 191 -38.39 -34.75 9.10
N PRO A 192 -38.13 -34.42 10.37
CA PRO A 192 -37.54 -35.36 11.33
C PRO A 192 -38.53 -36.45 11.76
N ALA A 193 -38.08 -37.70 11.68
CA ALA A 193 -38.74 -38.84 12.30
C ALA A 193 -38.55 -38.83 13.84
N PRO A 194 -39.51 -39.36 14.63
CA PRO A 194 -39.44 -39.33 16.09
C PRO A 194 -38.38 -40.29 16.64
N VAL A 195 -37.48 -39.77 17.49
CA VAL A 195 -36.45 -40.57 18.18
C VAL A 195 -36.94 -40.96 19.58
N VAL A 196 -36.81 -42.24 19.91
CA VAL A 196 -37.28 -42.83 21.17
C VAL A 196 -36.27 -42.65 22.31
N ASP A 197 -36.78 -42.34 23.49
CA ASP A 197 -36.06 -42.22 24.76
C ASP A 197 -35.12 -43.39 25.10
N LYS A 198 -33.94 -43.07 25.68
CA LYS A 198 -33.24 -43.89 26.69
C LYS A 198 -32.07 -43.16 27.37
N ALA A 199 -32.29 -42.72 28.60
CA ALA A 199 -31.28 -42.60 29.67
C ALA A 199 -31.00 -44.03 30.27
N PRO A 200 -30.14 -44.28 31.32
CA PRO A 200 -29.51 -43.34 32.29
C PRO A 200 -28.08 -43.65 32.86
N VAL A 201 -27.49 -42.72 33.68
CA VAL A 201 -26.71 -42.90 34.98
C VAL A 201 -25.50 -43.88 35.04
N GLU A 202 -24.31 -43.66 35.64
CA GLU A 202 -23.58 -42.63 36.46
C GLU A 202 -22.04 -42.99 36.46
N PRO A 203 -21.13 -42.66 37.43
CA PRO A 203 -20.86 -41.47 38.28
C PRO A 203 -19.39 -40.94 38.15
N ALA A 204 -19.01 -39.90 38.93
CA ALA A 204 -17.69 -39.26 38.95
C ALA A 204 -16.72 -39.77 40.06
N PRO A 205 -15.43 -39.36 40.02
CA PRO A 205 -14.76 -38.94 41.27
C PRO A 205 -13.95 -37.62 41.17
N THR A 206 -13.88 -36.92 42.31
CA THR A 206 -12.94 -35.81 42.65
C THR A 206 -11.64 -36.40 43.30
N PRO A 207 -10.53 -35.66 43.61
CA PRO A 207 -10.38 -34.23 43.95
C PRO A 207 -9.14 -33.52 43.29
N THR A 208 -8.79 -32.25 43.54
CA THR A 208 -8.02 -31.76 44.72
C THR A 208 -7.96 -30.22 44.75
N LYS A 209 -8.08 -29.61 45.94
CA LYS A 209 -8.05 -28.14 46.16
C LYS A 209 -6.66 -27.52 45.97
N LYS A 210 -6.60 -26.31 45.39
CA LYS A 210 -5.48 -25.36 45.49
C LYS A 210 -5.96 -24.09 46.23
N PRO A 211 -5.14 -23.44 47.09
CA PRO A 211 -5.59 -22.27 47.87
C PRO A 211 -5.89 -21.05 47.00
N ALA A 212 -6.96 -20.32 47.34
CA ALA A 212 -7.37 -19.11 46.64
C ALA A 212 -6.67 -17.84 47.17
N PRO A 213 -6.32 -16.87 46.32
CA PRO A 213 -5.85 -15.54 46.74
C PRO A 213 -7.00 -14.72 47.38
N PRO A 214 -6.68 -13.68 48.17
CA PRO A 214 -7.66 -12.91 48.92
C PRO A 214 -8.66 -12.18 48.02
N LYS A 215 -9.94 -12.24 48.39
CA LYS A 215 -11.05 -11.53 47.73
C LYS A 215 -10.79 -10.01 47.75
N ARG A 216 -10.52 -9.41 46.59
CA ARG A 216 -10.74 -7.96 46.42
C ARG A 216 -12.24 -7.68 46.56
N GLN A 217 -12.57 -6.63 47.32
CA GLN A 217 -13.93 -6.13 47.40
C GLN A 217 -14.38 -5.65 46.02
N PRO A 218 -15.66 -5.82 45.64
CA PRO A 218 -16.21 -5.13 44.48
C PRO A 218 -16.19 -3.63 44.79
N ALA A 219 -15.31 -2.88 44.11
CA ALA A 219 -15.47 -1.45 44.04
C ALA A 219 -16.78 -1.19 43.30
N THR A 220 -17.63 -0.33 43.84
CA THR A 220 -18.91 0.01 43.21
C THR A 220 -18.61 0.78 41.94
N ASP A 221 -18.70 0.11 40.79
CA ASP A 221 -18.60 0.71 39.47
C ASP A 221 -19.78 1.67 39.26
N GLN A 222 -19.64 2.90 39.76
CA GLN A 222 -20.44 4.01 39.26
C GLN A 222 -20.08 4.20 37.79
N PRO A 223 -21.05 4.16 36.86
CA PRO A 223 -20.79 4.49 35.47
C PRO A 223 -20.36 5.96 35.40
N SER A 224 -19.05 6.18 35.22
CA SER A 224 -18.50 7.50 34.90
C SER A 224 -19.20 7.99 33.64
N THR A 225 -20.18 8.87 33.79
CA THR A 225 -20.91 9.47 32.67
C THR A 225 -19.88 10.02 31.68
N PRO A 226 -19.90 9.61 30.40
CA PRO A 226 -18.90 10.07 29.44
C PRO A 226 -19.01 11.59 29.34
N THR A 227 -18.04 12.30 29.92
CA THR A 227 -17.96 13.75 29.86
C THR A 227 -17.86 14.13 28.38
N LYS A 228 -18.96 14.69 27.88
CA LYS A 228 -19.10 15.21 26.52
C LYS A 228 -17.79 15.91 26.12
N PRO A 229 -17.17 15.54 24.98
CA PRO A 229 -15.91 16.15 24.55
C PRO A 229 -16.04 17.67 24.60
N THR A 230 -15.31 18.29 25.52
CA THR A 230 -15.21 19.74 25.57
C THR A 230 -14.49 20.16 24.31
N ASP A 231 -15.10 21.04 23.52
CA ASP A 231 -14.63 21.44 22.18
C ASP A 231 -13.14 21.78 22.22
N ALA A 232 -12.32 20.81 21.81
CA ALA A 232 -10.89 20.88 21.98
C ALA A 232 -10.36 21.89 20.96
N GLN A 233 -10.05 23.10 21.45
CA GLN A 233 -9.44 24.13 20.61
C GLN A 233 -8.23 23.53 19.89
N PRO A 234 -8.11 23.71 18.55
CA PRO A 234 -7.01 23.12 17.80
C PRO A 234 -5.67 23.50 18.41
N LEU A 235 -4.96 22.51 18.97
CA LEU A 235 -3.63 22.72 19.52
C LEU A 235 -2.74 23.32 18.43
N ALA A 236 -2.02 24.38 18.77
CA ALA A 236 -1.09 25.02 17.85
C ALA A 236 -0.07 23.98 17.35
N PRO A 237 0.25 23.95 16.05
CA PRO A 237 1.13 22.93 15.48
C PRO A 237 2.52 23.00 16.10
N LYS A 238 3.12 21.83 16.32
CA LYS A 238 4.47 21.73 16.88
C LYS A 238 5.52 22.36 15.94
N PRO A 239 6.67 22.85 16.47
CA PRO A 239 7.77 23.30 15.64
C PRO A 239 8.17 22.24 14.59
N GLY A 240 8.21 22.61 13.31
CA GLY A 240 8.53 21.72 12.19
C GLY A 240 7.36 20.85 11.68
N GLU A 241 6.20 20.83 12.32
CA GLU A 241 5.07 19.97 11.93
C GLU A 241 4.42 20.40 10.60
N LEU A 242 4.37 21.72 10.35
CA LEU A 242 3.90 22.27 9.08
C LEU A 242 4.82 21.88 7.93
N ASP A 243 6.14 22.02 8.13
CA ASP A 243 7.17 21.64 7.15
C ASP A 243 7.17 20.13 6.88
N PHE A 244 6.97 19.31 7.92
CA PHE A 244 6.87 17.86 7.78
C PHE A 244 5.65 17.47 6.94
N ARG A 245 4.48 18.07 7.22
CA ARG A 245 3.26 17.87 6.43
C ARG A 245 3.44 18.31 4.98
N ALA A 246 4.12 19.44 4.75
CA ALA A 246 4.47 19.91 3.40
C ALA A 246 5.38 18.90 2.67
N GLY A 247 6.42 18.38 3.33
CA GLY A 247 7.30 17.35 2.79
C GLY A 247 6.57 16.06 2.38
N VAL A 248 5.62 15.60 3.20
CA VAL A 248 4.76 14.44 2.89
C VAL A 248 3.86 14.72 1.68
N ALA A 249 3.26 15.92 1.59
CA ALA A 249 2.44 16.30 0.44
C ALA A 249 3.27 16.36 -0.86
N LEU A 250 4.47 16.95 -0.81
CA LEU A 250 5.39 17.04 -1.94
C LEU A 250 5.87 15.66 -2.41
N LEU A 251 6.19 14.72 -1.49
CA LEU A 251 6.49 13.33 -1.86
C LEU A 251 5.32 12.61 -2.54
N ARG A 252 4.08 12.89 -2.14
CA ARG A 252 2.88 12.33 -2.78
C ARG A 252 2.64 12.94 -4.17
N GLY A 253 2.92 14.23 -4.34
CA GLY A 253 2.90 14.93 -5.63
C GLY A 253 4.07 14.61 -6.57
N GLY A 254 5.07 13.85 -6.10
CA GLY A 254 6.24 13.44 -6.89
C GLY A 254 7.44 14.39 -6.82
N ASP A 255 7.31 15.59 -6.22
CA ASP A 255 8.40 16.55 -6.05
C ASP A 255 9.29 16.17 -4.85
N ALA A 256 10.16 15.19 -5.08
CA ALA A 256 11.12 14.72 -4.08
C ALA A 256 12.20 15.78 -3.75
N VAL A 257 12.49 16.72 -4.66
CA VAL A 257 13.49 17.79 -4.44
C VAL A 257 12.96 18.82 -3.45
N ALA A 258 11.74 19.32 -3.65
CA ALA A 258 11.10 20.23 -2.71
C ALA A 258 10.79 19.52 -1.38
N ALA A 259 10.36 18.26 -1.41
CA ALA A 259 10.14 17.48 -0.19
C ALA A 259 11.41 17.37 0.68
N THR A 260 12.57 17.14 0.06
CA THR A 260 13.86 17.08 0.76
C THR A 260 14.14 18.38 1.54
N LYS A 261 13.86 19.54 0.94
CA LYS A 261 14.00 20.86 1.59
C LYS A 261 13.02 21.03 2.75
N ALA A 262 11.76 20.65 2.56
CA ALA A 262 10.72 20.73 3.59
C ALA A 262 11.07 19.85 4.81
N PHE A 263 11.47 18.59 4.60
CA PHE A 263 11.93 17.72 5.67
C PHE A 263 13.19 18.24 6.37
N ALA A 264 14.10 18.92 5.66
CA ALA A 264 15.29 19.52 6.27
C ALA A 264 14.93 20.70 7.19
N SER A 265 13.94 21.51 6.81
CA SER A 265 13.36 22.54 7.68
C SER A 265 12.72 21.91 8.93
N ALA A 266 11.88 20.89 8.74
CA ALA A 266 11.23 20.16 9.85
C ALA A 266 12.25 19.55 10.83
N CYS A 267 13.27 18.86 10.32
CA CYS A 267 14.39 18.27 11.08
C CYS A 267 15.14 19.32 11.91
N THR A 268 15.31 20.52 11.35
CA THR A 268 16.00 21.65 12.01
C THR A 268 15.11 22.35 13.03
N ALA A 269 13.80 22.43 12.79
CA ALA A 269 12.83 23.12 13.66
C ALA A 269 12.42 22.28 14.88
N ALA A 270 12.17 20.98 14.72
CA ALA A 270 11.62 20.08 15.74
C ALA A 270 12.61 19.64 16.83
N ARG A 271 13.76 20.31 16.98
CA ARG A 271 14.96 19.91 17.75
C ARG A 271 14.66 19.07 19.00
N LYS A 272 15.06 17.79 18.98
CA LYS A 272 14.95 16.78 20.05
C LYS A 272 13.53 16.23 20.35
N ASP A 273 12.48 16.64 19.64
CA ASP A 273 11.19 15.91 19.67
C ASP A 273 11.27 14.65 18.77
N ALA A 274 10.38 13.69 18.97
CA ALA A 274 10.24 12.50 18.13
C ALA A 274 10.00 12.86 16.64
N LEU A 275 9.35 14.00 16.38
CA LEU A 275 9.18 14.55 15.04
C LEU A 275 10.52 14.86 14.35
N ALA A 276 11.57 15.23 15.09
CA ALA A 276 12.89 15.46 14.51
C ALA A 276 13.51 14.15 13.99
N GLU A 277 13.36 13.04 14.70
CA GLU A 277 13.83 11.73 14.26
C GLU A 277 13.19 11.36 12.91
N ASP A 278 11.85 11.39 12.84
CA ASP A 278 11.11 11.13 11.59
C ASP A 278 11.52 12.10 10.47
N ALA A 279 11.56 13.40 10.74
CA ALA A 279 11.91 14.40 9.74
C ALA A 279 13.33 14.21 9.19
N CYS A 280 14.32 14.02 10.05
CA CYS A 280 15.72 13.85 9.65
C CYS A 280 15.93 12.54 8.85
N PHE A 281 15.19 11.47 9.16
CA PHE A 281 15.15 10.26 8.31
C PHE A 281 14.59 10.58 6.91
N TRP A 282 13.46 11.29 6.85
CA TRP A 282 12.78 11.59 5.59
C TRP A 282 13.57 12.51 4.66
N VAL A 283 14.50 13.34 5.15
CA VAL A 283 15.49 14.07 4.32
C VAL A 283 16.28 13.09 3.44
N GLY A 284 16.83 12.03 4.04
CA GLY A 284 17.64 11.04 3.32
C GLY A 284 16.83 10.21 2.32
N ALA A 285 15.62 9.79 2.71
CA ALA A 285 14.71 9.04 1.86
C ALA A 285 14.21 9.86 0.66
N ALA A 286 13.84 11.14 0.88
CA ALA A 286 13.43 12.05 -0.18
C ALA A 286 14.58 12.38 -1.13
N ALA A 287 15.77 12.67 -0.61
CA ALA A 287 16.97 12.95 -1.42
C ALA A 287 17.32 11.75 -2.31
N LYS A 288 17.23 10.51 -1.80
CA LYS A 288 17.44 9.30 -2.60
C LYS A 288 16.40 9.19 -3.73
N ARG A 289 15.13 9.47 -3.45
CA ARG A 289 14.06 9.45 -4.47
C ARG A 289 14.23 10.57 -5.51
N ALA A 290 14.84 11.69 -5.14
CA ALA A 290 15.19 12.79 -6.03
C ALA A 290 16.46 12.54 -6.87
N GLY A 291 17.12 11.38 -6.75
CA GLY A 291 18.40 11.10 -7.41
C GLY A 291 19.59 11.89 -6.83
N GLN A 292 19.41 12.57 -5.69
CA GLN A 292 20.42 13.41 -5.04
C GLN A 292 21.37 12.55 -4.17
N THR A 293 22.07 11.61 -4.79
CA THR A 293 22.88 10.56 -4.15
C THR A 293 23.81 11.07 -3.05
N SER A 294 24.52 12.19 -3.29
CA SER A 294 25.44 12.78 -2.30
C SER A 294 24.68 13.29 -1.06
N ALA A 295 23.64 14.10 -1.25
CA ALA A 295 22.81 14.63 -0.17
C ALA A 295 22.10 13.51 0.61
N ALA A 296 21.64 12.46 -0.08
CA ALA A 296 21.04 11.28 0.56
C ALA A 296 22.04 10.55 1.47
N ARG A 297 23.28 10.35 1.01
CA ARG A 297 24.35 9.73 1.82
C ARG A 297 24.69 10.56 3.05
N GLU A 298 24.82 11.88 2.88
CA GLU A 298 25.12 12.81 3.96
C GLU A 298 24.00 12.82 5.02
N ALA A 299 22.74 12.97 4.58
CA ALA A 299 21.57 13.00 5.46
C ALA A 299 21.38 11.70 6.25
N LEU A 300 21.49 10.53 5.59
CA LEU A 300 21.39 9.24 6.26
C LEU A 300 22.56 8.98 7.21
N THR A 301 23.77 9.44 6.87
CA THR A 301 24.94 9.33 7.77
C THR A 301 24.74 10.18 9.03
N ARG A 302 24.30 11.44 8.88
CA ARG A 302 23.97 12.34 9.98
C ARG A 302 22.84 11.79 10.86
N PHE A 303 21.81 11.21 10.24
CA PHE A 303 20.71 10.56 10.95
C PHE A 303 21.21 9.39 11.82
N LEU A 304 22.02 8.50 11.26
CA LEU A 304 22.58 7.35 12.00
C LEU A 304 23.58 7.76 13.10
N GLN A 305 24.21 8.93 12.99
CA GLN A 305 25.05 9.51 14.05
C GLN A 305 24.22 10.13 15.18
N GLY A 306 23.16 10.87 14.86
CA GLY A 306 22.32 11.57 15.84
C GLY A 306 21.26 10.69 16.52
N PHE A 307 20.76 9.66 15.82
CA PHE A 307 19.63 8.83 16.23
C PHE A 307 19.97 7.32 16.13
N ALA A 308 21.14 6.92 16.66
CA ALA A 308 21.64 5.55 16.55
C ALA A 308 20.71 4.46 17.16
N SER A 309 19.85 4.84 18.11
CA SER A 309 18.83 3.98 18.74
C SER A 309 17.43 4.09 18.11
N SER A 310 17.29 4.82 17.00
CA SER A 310 16.01 5.02 16.31
C SER A 310 15.35 3.71 15.90
N ALA A 311 14.02 3.67 15.93
CA ALA A 311 13.23 2.59 15.34
C ALA A 311 13.41 2.46 13.81
N ARG A 312 13.99 3.47 13.15
CA ARG A 312 14.35 3.51 11.72
C ARG A 312 15.84 3.30 11.45
N ALA A 313 16.67 3.03 12.47
CA ALA A 313 18.12 2.92 12.30
C ALA A 313 18.53 1.81 11.31
N GLY A 314 17.83 0.66 11.29
CA GLY A 314 18.07 -0.38 10.29
C GLY A 314 17.57 -0.01 8.89
N GLU A 315 16.40 0.64 8.76
CA GLU A 315 15.90 1.14 7.48
C GLU A 315 16.86 2.16 6.85
N ALA A 316 17.32 3.14 7.63
CA ALA A 316 18.32 4.12 7.21
C ALA A 316 19.67 3.47 6.87
N SER A 317 20.08 2.44 7.62
CA SER A 317 21.29 1.66 7.31
C SER A 317 21.16 0.89 5.99
N ALA A 318 20.01 0.27 5.71
CA ALA A 318 19.76 -0.40 4.43
C ALA A 318 19.78 0.59 3.25
N LEU A 319 19.11 1.74 3.39
CA LEU A 319 19.11 2.80 2.36
C LEU A 319 20.51 3.32 2.07
N LEU A 320 21.32 3.57 3.12
CA LEU A 320 22.70 4.01 2.98
C LEU A 320 23.61 2.92 2.40
N GLY A 321 23.40 1.66 2.78
CA GLY A 321 24.11 0.51 2.22
C GLY A 321 23.97 0.40 0.71
N TRP A 322 22.75 0.58 0.17
CA TRP A 322 22.53 0.61 -1.28
C TRP A 322 23.24 1.78 -1.97
N LEU A 323 23.18 2.99 -1.39
CA LEU A 323 23.89 4.17 -1.94
C LEU A 323 25.42 4.01 -1.94
N LEU A 324 25.98 3.30 -0.96
CA LEU A 324 27.41 2.97 -0.90
C LEU A 324 27.78 1.86 -1.88
N TYR A 325 26.93 0.84 -2.03
CA TYR A 325 27.11 -0.21 -3.03
C TYR A 325 27.12 0.36 -4.45
N ASP A 326 26.19 1.25 -4.78
CA ASP A 326 26.13 1.92 -6.10
C ASP A 326 27.37 2.77 -6.37
N ALA A 327 27.95 3.39 -5.32
CA ALA A 327 29.21 4.13 -5.38
C ALA A 327 30.48 3.24 -5.37
N ASN A 328 30.33 1.91 -5.40
CA ASN A 328 31.40 0.92 -5.31
C ASN A 328 32.21 0.92 -3.98
N GLU A 329 31.67 1.52 -2.92
CA GLU A 329 32.25 1.52 -1.57
C GLU A 329 31.81 0.27 -0.79
N LEU A 330 32.25 -0.90 -1.27
CA LEU A 330 31.68 -2.20 -0.88
C LEU A 330 31.84 -2.53 0.61
N ASP A 331 32.97 -2.19 1.23
CA ASP A 331 33.23 -2.47 2.66
C ASP A 331 32.34 -1.61 3.58
N ALA A 332 32.13 -0.35 3.19
CA ALA A 332 31.21 0.55 3.88
C ALA A 332 29.76 0.10 3.68
N ALA A 333 29.39 -0.34 2.48
CA ALA A 333 28.08 -0.90 2.18
C ALA A 333 27.80 -2.17 3.02
N GLU A 334 28.75 -3.10 3.08
CA GLU A 334 28.67 -4.32 3.89
C GLU A 334 28.48 -4.01 5.37
N THR A 335 29.23 -3.05 5.91
CA THR A 335 29.08 -2.57 7.29
C THR A 335 27.65 -2.06 7.56
N ARG A 336 27.05 -1.32 6.62
CA ARG A 336 25.68 -0.80 6.76
C ARG A 336 24.62 -1.89 6.61
N PHE A 337 24.77 -2.82 5.67
CA PHE A 337 23.85 -3.95 5.57
C PHE A 337 23.91 -4.88 6.78
N ASN A 338 25.10 -5.17 7.33
CA ASN A 338 25.21 -5.95 8.57
C ASN A 338 24.48 -5.29 9.77
N LYS A 339 24.44 -3.95 9.84
CA LYS A 339 23.61 -3.24 10.84
C LYS A 339 22.10 -3.38 10.56
N ALA A 340 21.68 -3.32 9.29
CA ALA A 340 20.28 -3.50 8.90
C ALA A 340 19.79 -4.95 9.02
N ALA A 341 20.67 -5.95 8.91
CA ALA A 341 20.33 -7.36 9.08
C ALA A 341 19.89 -7.73 10.52
N ALA A 342 20.25 -6.90 11.51
CA ALA A 342 19.80 -7.03 12.90
C ALA A 342 18.45 -6.34 13.20
N ASP A 343 17.81 -5.71 12.21
CA ASP A 343 16.55 -4.99 12.41
C ASP A 343 15.37 -5.95 12.68
N ARG A 344 14.43 -5.54 13.54
CA ARG A 344 13.21 -6.30 13.85
C ARG A 344 12.25 -6.44 12.66
N VAL A 345 12.25 -5.49 11.73
CA VAL A 345 11.33 -5.45 10.57
C VAL A 345 11.81 -6.43 9.49
N PRO A 346 11.04 -7.47 9.12
CA PRO A 346 11.47 -8.49 8.15
C PRO A 346 11.89 -7.90 6.79
N LYS A 347 11.15 -6.91 6.28
CA LYS A 347 11.47 -6.23 5.01
C LYS A 347 12.84 -5.54 5.01
N VAL A 348 13.31 -5.03 6.17
CA VAL A 348 14.63 -4.41 6.30
C VAL A 348 15.72 -5.48 6.27
N ARG A 349 15.55 -6.60 6.99
CA ARG A 349 16.47 -7.75 6.93
C ARG A 349 16.62 -8.32 5.52
N THR A 350 15.51 -8.58 4.83
CA THR A 350 15.53 -9.06 3.43
C THR A 350 16.11 -8.03 2.44
N SER A 351 16.11 -6.74 2.77
CA SER A 351 16.85 -5.73 2.00
C SER A 351 18.35 -5.85 2.25
N ALA A 352 18.77 -6.01 3.51
CA ALA A 352 20.15 -6.16 3.91
C ALA A 352 20.81 -7.44 3.36
N GLU A 353 20.13 -8.58 3.47
CA GLU A 353 20.56 -9.88 2.94
C GLU A 353 20.85 -9.81 1.43
N ARG A 354 19.95 -9.17 0.66
CA ARG A 354 20.15 -8.92 -0.78
C ARG A 354 21.33 -8.00 -1.07
N GLY A 355 21.57 -7.02 -0.21
CA GLY A 355 22.73 -6.12 -0.29
C GLY A 355 24.07 -6.84 -0.07
N LEU A 356 24.15 -7.65 0.99
CA LEU A 356 25.33 -8.48 1.28
C LEU A 356 25.61 -9.48 0.14
N GLU A 357 24.57 -10.11 -0.40
CA GLU A 357 24.72 -11.05 -1.52
C GLU A 357 25.12 -10.34 -2.83
N ALA A 358 24.64 -9.12 -3.07
CA ALA A 358 25.10 -8.28 -4.19
C ALA A 358 26.60 -7.92 -4.06
N ILE A 359 27.08 -7.62 -2.85
CA ILE A 359 28.49 -7.35 -2.57
C ILE A 359 29.37 -8.56 -2.88
N LYS A 360 29.00 -9.77 -2.40
CA LYS A 360 29.74 -11.00 -2.72
C LYS A 360 29.87 -11.22 -4.23
N ARG A 361 28.75 -11.11 -4.97
CA ARG A 361 28.75 -11.27 -6.43
C ARG A 361 29.55 -10.19 -7.17
N ARG A 362 29.68 -8.98 -6.61
CA ARG A 362 30.50 -7.92 -7.20
C ARG A 362 31.99 -8.08 -6.90
N ARG A 363 32.37 -8.59 -5.73
CA ARG A 363 33.78 -8.94 -5.39
C ARG A 363 34.31 -10.19 -6.10
N ALA A 364 33.43 -11.05 -6.61
CA ALA A 364 33.79 -12.27 -7.34
C ALA A 364 33.93 -12.08 -8.86
N LYS A 365 33.81 -10.84 -9.35
CA LYS A 365 34.04 -10.43 -10.74
C LYS A 365 35.32 -9.62 -10.84
#